data_AF-W4HJV0-F1
#
_entry.id   AF-W4HJV0-F1
#
_cell.length_a   1.000
_cell.length_b   1.000
_cell.length_c   1.000
_cell.angle_alpha   90.00
_cell.angle_beta   90.00
_cell.angle_gamma   90.00
#
_symmetry.space_group_name_H-M   'P 1'
#
loop_
_entity.id
_entity.type
_entity.pdbx_description
1 polymer ?
#
loop_
_entity_poly.entity_id
_entity_poly.type
_entity_poly.pdbx_seq_one_letter_code
_entity_poly.pdbx_strand_id
1 'polypeptide(L)' 'MPELVLMSEIKIITDGGRRRRWPAAEKLRIVEETLEDGASISVVARRNG' A
#
# COMPACT_ATOMS: atom_id res chain seq x y z
N MET A 1 5.60 -17.36 38.05
CA MET A 1 4.90 -17.55 36.77
C MET A 1 5.46 -16.52 35.80
N PRO A 2 6.40 -16.83 34.89
CA PRO A 2 6.92 -15.81 34.01
C PRO A 2 6.00 -15.64 32.80
N GLU A 3 5.86 -14.37 32.44
CA GLU A 3 4.95 -13.80 31.46
C GLU A 3 5.18 -14.36 30.06
N LEU A 4 4.12 -14.85 29.43
CA LEU A 4 4.11 -15.16 28.01
C LEU A 4 4.11 -13.84 27.24
N VAL A 5 5.31 -13.37 26.89
CA VAL A 5 5.49 -12.38 25.83
C VAL A 5 4.88 -12.98 24.56
N LEU A 6 3.70 -12.47 24.17
CA LEU A 6 3.06 -12.78 22.90
C LEU A 6 3.97 -12.31 21.76
N MET A 7 4.90 -13.17 21.34
CA MET A 7 5.62 -13.00 20.08
C MET A 7 4.56 -13.04 18.98
N SER A 8 4.17 -11.87 18.48
CA SER A 8 3.22 -11.78 17.36
C SER A 8 3.83 -12.52 16.17
N GLU A 9 3.08 -13.48 15.63
CA GLU A 9 3.54 -14.31 14.52
C GLU A 9 3.86 -13.43 13.30
N ILE A 10 5.13 -13.42 12.89
CA ILE A 10 5.55 -12.73 11.67
C ILE A 10 5.19 -13.63 10.49
N LYS A 11 4.09 -13.29 9.82
CA LYS A 11 3.68 -13.96 8.58
C LYS A 11 4.41 -13.36 7.38
N ILE A 12 5.31 -14.13 6.78
CA ILE A 12 5.92 -13.80 5.49
C ILE A 12 5.00 -14.32 4.39
N ILE A 13 4.32 -13.41 3.69
CA ILE A 13 3.48 -13.76 2.55
C ILE A 13 4.39 -13.84 1.32
N THR A 14 4.71 -15.06 0.88
CA THR A 14 5.56 -15.32 -0.29
C THR A 14 4.77 -15.62 -1.56
N ASP A 15 3.46 -15.36 -1.58
CA ASP A 15 2.68 -15.39 -2.82
C ASP A 15 3.10 -14.20 -3.68
N GLY A 16 3.92 -14.49 -4.69
CA GLY A 16 4.37 -13.55 -5.70
C GLY A 16 3.25 -13.21 -6.69
N GLY A 17 2.01 -13.03 -6.20
CA GLY A 17 0.92 -12.47 -6.98
C GLY A 17 1.46 -11.30 -7.78
N ARG A 18 1.35 -11.41 -9.11
CA ARG A 18 2.05 -10.53 -10.04
C ARG A 18 1.73 -9.09 -9.67
N ARG A 19 2.71 -8.39 -9.09
CA ARG A 19 2.56 -6.98 -8.73
C ARG A 19 2.06 -6.26 -9.96
N ARG A 20 0.93 -5.55 -9.83
CA ARG A 20 0.43 -4.69 -10.89
C ARG A 20 1.57 -3.77 -11.31
N ARG A 21 2.00 -3.87 -12.56
CA ARG A 21 2.94 -2.91 -13.13
C ARG A 21 2.13 -1.73 -13.61
N TRP A 22 2.50 -0.56 -13.10
CA TRP A 22 1.96 0.71 -13.52
C TRP A 22 2.78 1.22 -14.71
N PRO A 23 2.17 1.46 -15.88
CA PRO A 23 2.77 2.31 -16.91
C PRO A 23 3.18 3.66 -16.29
N ALA A 24 4.28 4.24 -16.76
CA ALA A 24 4.80 5.50 -16.21
C ALA A 24 3.74 6.63 -16.24
N ALA A 25 2.99 6.74 -17.35
CA ALA A 25 1.91 7.71 -17.48
C ALA A 25 0.79 7.51 -16.44
N GLU A 26 0.41 6.25 -16.18
CA GLU A 26 -0.63 5.94 -15.20
C GLU A 26 -0.15 6.28 -13.77
N LYS A 27 1.12 6.01 -13.48
CA LYS A 27 1.75 6.39 -12.21
C LYS A 27 1.79 7.91 -12.04
N LEU A 28 2.17 8.65 -13.08
CA LEU A 28 2.23 10.11 -13.04
C LEU A 28 0.86 10.72 -12.75
N ARG A 29 -0.19 10.26 -13.43
CA ARG A 29 -1.56 10.73 -13.20
C ARG A 29 -2.01 10.57 -11.74
N ILE A 30 -1.65 9.46 -11.10
CA ILE A 30 -1.99 9.22 -9.69
C ILE A 30 -1.18 10.09 -8.75
N VAL A 31 0.11 10.29 -9.06
CA VAL A 31 0.95 11.18 -8.27
C VAL A 31 0.41 12.62 -8.37
N GLU A 32 0.02 13.07 -9.56
CA GLU A 32 -0.63 14.38 -9.75
C GLU A 32 -1.90 14.52 -8.91
N GLU A 33 -2.78 13.51 -8.88
CA GLU A 33 -3.99 13.51 -8.03
C GLU A 33 -3.63 13.68 -6.53
N THR A 34 -2.52 13.10 -6.07
CA THR A 34 -2.08 13.26 -4.66
C THR A 34 -1.50 14.64 -4.34
N LEU A 35 -1.17 15.44 -5.36
CA LEU A 35 -0.61 16.78 -5.19
C LEU A 35 -1.67 17.89 -5.23
N GLU A 36 -2.93 17.55 -5.52
CA GLU A 36 -4.05 18.49 -5.45
C GLU A 36 -4.28 18.97 -4.01
N ASP A 37 -4.71 20.22 -3.86
CA ASP A 37 -4.99 20.77 -2.53
C ASP A 37 -6.13 20.02 -1.84
N GLY A 38 -5.93 19.65 -0.59
CA GLY A 38 -6.88 18.82 0.17
C GLY A 38 -6.93 17.34 -0.24
N ALA A 39 -6.06 16.87 -1.14
CA ALA A 39 -6.00 15.46 -1.52
C ALA A 39 -5.60 14.57 -0.33
N SER A 40 -6.31 13.45 -0.19
CA SER A 40 -5.96 12.40 0.78
C SER A 40 -5.33 11.21 0.08
N ILE A 41 -4.07 10.91 0.39
CA ILE A 41 -3.33 9.75 -0.16
C ILE A 41 -4.12 8.45 0.01
N SER A 42 -4.75 8.27 1.16
CA SER A 42 -5.56 7.10 1.48
C SER A 42 -6.82 6.97 0.62
N VAL A 43 -7.39 8.08 0.16
CA VAL A 43 -8.55 8.10 -0.74
C VAL A 43 -8.09 7.81 -2.17
N VAL A 44 -7.03 8.45 -2.62
CA VAL A 44 -6.43 8.21 -3.94
C VAL A 44 -6.01 6.74 -4.09
N ALA A 45 -5.36 6.18 -3.08
CA ALA A 45 -4.96 4.77 -3.07
C ALA A 45 -6.16 3.81 -3.17
N ARG A 46 -7.30 4.13 -2.54
CA ARG A 46 -8.52 3.30 -2.65
C ARG A 46 -9.16 3.34 -4.04
N ARG A 47 -9.06 4.45 -4.77
CA ARG A 47 -9.56 4.56 -6.15
C ARG A 47 -8.69 3.80 -7.15
N ASN A 48 -7.40 3.67 -6.85
CA ASN A 48 -6.38 3.20 -7.78
C ASN A 48 -5.79 1.82 -7.42
N GLY A 49 -6.12 1.28 -6.24
CA GLY A 49 -5.64 -0.01 -5.72
C GLY A 49 -6.13 -1.22 -6.48
#